data_AF-A0A9D8G0B7-F1
#
_entry.id   AF-A0A9D8G0B7-F1
#
_cell.length_a   1.000
_cell.length_b   1.000
_cell.length_c   1.000
_cell.angle_alpha   90.00
_cell.angle_beta   90.00
_cell.angle_gamma   90.00
#
_symmetry.space_group_name_H-M   'P 1'
#
loop_
_entity.id
_entity.type
_entity.pdbx_description
1 polymer ?
#
loop_
_entity_poly.entity_id
_entity_poly.type
_entity_poly.pdbx_seq_one_letter_code
_entity_poly.pdbx_strand_id
1 'polypeptide(L)'
;MAEVICNTSPIQYLYQLGMLDVLPKLSSKIIIPPAVTDEIAVGKNLGVSLPDLGTLDWVTIRRPASESALPLITDLGEGETEVLMLALELRDSVVILDDDLARRVAKALKIRHTGTLGVLLDAKRAGLVPKIAPLLDQLDALRFRLAPHTRAAVLKLAGE
;
A
#
# COMPACT_ATOMS: atom_id res chain seq x y z
N MET A 1 -0.10 -3.61 -17.91
CA MET A 1 0.22 -3.70 -16.48
C MET A 1 -1.05 -3.35 -15.71
N ALA A 2 -1.31 -4.00 -14.58
CA ALA A 2 -2.48 -3.69 -13.77
C ALA A 2 -2.31 -2.31 -13.11
N GLU A 3 -3.39 -1.53 -13.07
CA GLU A 3 -3.44 -0.33 -12.23
C GLU A 3 -3.31 -0.76 -10.77
N VAL A 4 -2.65 0.08 -9.97
CA VAL A 4 -2.47 -0.21 -8.55
C VAL A 4 -3.17 0.87 -7.74
N ILE A 5 -3.98 0.47 -6.76
CA ILE A 5 -4.67 1.39 -5.85
C ILE A 5 -3.99 1.27 -4.49
N CYS A 6 -3.46 2.38 -3.96
CA CYS A 6 -2.60 2.34 -2.78
C CYS A 6 -3.25 3.03 -1.58
N ASN A 7 -3.17 2.41 -0.40
CA ASN A 7 -3.56 3.03 0.85
C ASN A 7 -2.40 3.85 1.47
N THR A 8 -2.68 4.61 2.52
CA THR A 8 -1.74 5.49 3.21
C THR A 8 -0.51 4.75 3.77
N SER A 9 -0.71 3.63 4.47
CA SER A 9 0.39 2.94 5.16
C SER A 9 1.49 2.44 4.22
N PRO A 10 1.22 1.81 3.07
CA PRO A 10 2.28 1.46 2.13
C PRO A 10 3.03 2.67 1.56
N ILE A 11 2.34 3.78 1.27
CA ILE A 11 3.00 5.01 0.81
C ILE A 11 3.95 5.53 1.89
N GLN A 12 3.46 5.60 3.12
CA GLN A 12 4.26 6.04 4.27
C GLN A 12 5.51 5.18 4.43
N TYR A 13 5.36 3.86 4.56
CA TYR A 13 6.50 2.99 4.86
C TYR A 13 7.48 2.91 3.68
N LEU A 14 7.01 2.84 2.44
CA LEU A 14 7.90 2.88 1.29
C LEU A 14 8.65 4.21 1.21
N TYR A 15 8.01 5.34 1.52
CA TYR A 15 8.69 6.63 1.58
C TYR A 15 9.74 6.69 2.69
N GLN A 16 9.40 6.24 3.90
CA GLN A 16 10.31 6.24 5.05
C GLN A 16 11.50 5.29 4.87
N LEU A 17 11.35 4.26 4.05
CA LEU A 17 12.45 3.38 3.62
C LEU A 17 13.29 3.97 2.48
N GLY A 18 12.91 5.11 1.88
CA GLY A 18 13.53 5.62 0.66
C GLY A 18 13.25 4.78 -0.58
N MET A 19 12.18 3.99 -0.55
CA MET A 19 11.81 2.99 -1.55
C MET A 19 10.54 3.34 -2.34
N LEU A 20 9.99 4.55 -2.20
CA LEU A 20 8.73 4.93 -2.86
C LEU A 20 8.78 4.77 -4.40
N ASP A 21 9.94 5.01 -5.00
CA ASP A 21 10.18 4.93 -6.45
C ASP A 21 10.05 3.53 -7.04
N VAL A 22 9.88 2.49 -6.23
CA VAL A 22 9.58 1.14 -6.75
C VAL A 22 8.16 1.05 -7.31
N LEU A 23 7.22 1.84 -6.78
CA LEU A 23 5.82 1.81 -7.21
C LEU A 23 5.67 2.10 -8.71
N PRO A 24 6.19 3.21 -9.27
CA PRO A 24 6.11 3.48 -10.71
C PRO A 24 6.96 2.54 -11.58
N LYS A 25 7.91 1.80 -10.99
CA LYS A 25 8.70 0.78 -11.70
C LYS A 25 7.98 -0.57 -11.78
N LEU A 26 7.06 -0.83 -10.85
CA LEU A 26 6.30 -2.07 -10.76
C LEU A 26 4.88 -1.94 -11.34
N SER A 27 4.35 -0.71 -11.47
CA SER A 27 3.05 -0.44 -12.08
C SER A 27 3.12 0.81 -12.97
N SER A 28 2.32 0.80 -14.03
CA SER A 28 2.19 1.94 -14.94
C SER A 28 1.52 3.16 -14.31
N LYS A 29 0.72 2.98 -13.26
CA LYS A 29 -0.05 4.06 -12.64
C LYS A 29 -0.47 3.70 -11.22
N ILE A 30 -0.25 4.63 -10.29
CA ILE A 30 -0.72 4.49 -8.91
C ILE A 30 -1.92 5.41 -8.70
N ILE A 31 -3.03 4.81 -8.29
CA ILE A 31 -4.27 5.49 -7.96
C ILE A 31 -4.38 5.57 -6.45
N ILE A 32 -4.77 6.72 -5.94
CA ILE A 32 -5.10 6.91 -4.52
C ILE A 32 -6.45 7.61 -4.41
N PRO A 33 -7.27 7.26 -3.42
CA PRO A 33 -8.51 7.97 -3.18
C PRO A 33 -8.30 9.24 -2.32
N PRO A 34 -9.28 10.18 -2.30
CA PRO A 34 -9.18 11.41 -1.50
C PRO A 34 -8.88 11.19 -0.01
N ALA A 35 -9.50 10.21 0.64
CA ALA A 35 -9.25 9.94 2.06
C ALA A 35 -7.77 9.63 2.35
N VAL A 36 -7.07 8.94 1.44
CA VAL A 36 -5.62 8.68 1.55
C VAL A 36 -4.81 9.98 1.42
N THR A 37 -5.22 10.89 0.54
CA THR A 37 -4.56 12.19 0.42
C THR A 37 -4.73 13.04 1.67
N ASP A 38 -5.92 13.00 2.28
CA ASP A 38 -6.24 13.74 3.50
C ASP A 38 -5.48 13.17 4.70
N GLU A 39 -5.43 11.85 4.86
CA GLU A 39 -4.63 11.17 5.89
C GLU A 39 -3.14 11.54 5.78
N ILE A 40 -2.59 11.56 4.55
CA ILE A 40 -1.20 11.96 4.33
C ILE A 40 -0.98 13.43 4.70
N ALA A 41 -1.89 14.33 4.33
CA ALA A 41 -1.80 15.74 4.69
C ALA A 41 -1.86 15.94 6.22
N VAL A 42 -2.77 15.26 6.91
CA VAL A 42 -2.88 15.28 8.38
C VAL A 42 -1.59 14.74 9.02
N GLY A 43 -1.08 13.61 8.54
CA GLY A 43 0.18 13.03 9.03
C GLY A 43 1.37 14.00 8.89
N LYS A 44 1.47 14.70 7.75
CA LYS A 44 2.51 15.72 7.54
C LYS A 44 2.40 16.86 8.54
N ASN A 45 1.19 17.35 8.81
CA ASN A 45 0.94 18.40 9.81
C ASN A 45 1.30 17.96 11.24
N LEU A 46 1.23 16.66 11.51
CA LEU A 46 1.66 16.06 12.78
C LEU A 46 3.16 15.74 12.84
N GLY A 47 3.93 16.09 11.81
CA GLY A 47 5.38 15.87 11.74
C GLY A 47 5.81 14.46 11.31
N VAL A 48 4.88 13.65 10.78
CA VAL A 48 5.23 12.35 10.19
C VAL A 48 5.96 12.56 8.87
N SER A 49 7.07 11.85 8.67
CA SER A 49 7.81 11.86 7.40
C SER A 49 6.99 11.17 6.31
N LEU A 50 6.44 11.96 5.39
CA LEU A 50 5.50 11.55 4.33
C LEU A 50 5.79 12.33 3.04
N PRO A 51 5.54 11.74 1.86
CA PRO A 51 5.82 12.38 0.59
C PRO A 51 4.88 13.56 0.31
N ASP A 52 5.31 14.46 -0.57
CA ASP A 52 4.40 15.38 -1.23
C ASP A 52 3.80 14.73 -2.48
N LEU A 53 2.57 14.23 -2.34
CA LEU A 53 1.86 13.56 -3.43
C LEU A 53 1.67 14.45 -4.67
N GLY A 54 1.61 15.78 -4.50
CA GLY A 54 1.47 16.73 -5.62
C GLY A 54 2.70 16.80 -6.52
N THR A 55 3.85 16.31 -6.05
CA THR A 55 5.11 16.26 -6.81
C THR A 55 5.31 14.97 -7.60
N LEU A 56 4.44 13.98 -7.41
CA LEU A 56 4.55 12.65 -8.00
C LEU A 56 3.64 12.55 -9.23
N ASP A 57 4.22 12.66 -10.42
CA ASP A 57 3.51 12.64 -11.72
C ASP A 57 2.83 11.29 -12.02
N TRP A 58 3.31 10.20 -11.40
CA TRP A 58 2.77 8.85 -11.53
C TRP A 58 1.62 8.54 -10.55
N VAL A 59 1.30 9.47 -9.64
CA VAL A 59 0.15 9.37 -8.73
C VAL A 59 -1.07 10.04 -9.36
N THR A 60 -2.22 9.39 -9.29
CA THR A 60 -3.50 9.97 -9.69
C THR A 60 -4.52 9.85 -8.58
N ILE A 61 -5.12 10.98 -8.20
CA ILE A 61 -6.20 11.01 -7.24
C ILE A 61 -7.50 10.67 -7.98
N ARG A 62 -8.24 9.67 -7.48
CA ARG A 62 -9.54 9.28 -8.04
C ARG A 62 -10.54 9.03 -6.92
N ARG A 63 -11.66 9.73 -6.96
CA ARG A 63 -12.78 9.49 -6.04
C ARG A 63 -13.58 8.26 -6.50
N PRO A 64 -13.98 7.34 -5.61
CA PRO A 64 -14.97 6.31 -5.94
C PRO A 64 -16.25 6.94 -6.48
N ALA A 65 -16.82 6.39 -7.55
CA ALA A 65 -18.04 6.91 -8.16
C ALA A 65 -19.32 6.42 -7.45
N SER A 66 -19.25 5.25 -6.82
CA SER A 66 -20.40 4.59 -6.21
C SER A 66 -20.31 4.55 -4.69
N GLU A 67 -21.41 4.86 -3.98
CA GLU A 67 -21.59 4.47 -2.58
C GLU A 67 -21.89 2.96 -2.53
N SER A 68 -20.85 2.13 -2.66
CA SER A 68 -20.99 0.67 -2.52
C SER A 68 -21.47 0.31 -1.10
N ALA A 69 -21.83 -0.95 -0.83
CA ALA A 69 -22.21 -1.40 0.51
C ALA A 69 -21.03 -1.53 1.51
N LEU A 70 -19.78 -1.32 1.06
CA LEU A 70 -18.58 -1.36 1.91
C LEU A 70 -18.61 -0.45 3.16
N PRO A 71 -19.19 0.77 3.14
CA PRO A 71 -19.33 1.62 4.32
C PRO A 71 -20.17 0.99 5.46
N LEU A 72 -20.87 -0.12 5.19
CA LEU A 72 -21.57 -0.89 6.23
C LEU A 72 -20.61 -1.75 7.08
N ILE A 73 -19.35 -1.89 6.68
CA ILE A 73 -18.31 -2.53 7.49
C ILE A 73 -17.71 -1.45 8.40
N THR A 74 -18.24 -1.35 9.63
CA THR A 74 -17.98 -0.23 10.55
C THR A 74 -16.54 -0.10 11.04
N ASP A 75 -15.73 -1.14 10.87
CA ASP A 75 -14.39 -1.22 11.45
C ASP A 75 -13.27 -0.86 10.45
N LEU A 76 -13.61 -0.56 9.18
CA LEU A 76 -12.64 -0.08 8.19
C LEU A 76 -12.47 1.44 8.27
N GLY A 77 -11.23 1.90 8.13
CA GLY A 77 -10.95 3.32 7.98
C GLY A 77 -11.50 3.88 6.66
N GLU A 78 -11.65 5.20 6.56
CA GLU A 78 -12.10 5.87 5.34
C GLU A 78 -11.16 5.59 4.15
N GLY A 79 -9.84 5.69 4.35
CA GLY A 79 -8.85 5.37 3.32
C GLY A 79 -8.95 3.93 2.81
N GLU A 80 -9.10 2.96 3.71
CA GLU A 80 -9.26 1.54 3.36
C GLU A 80 -10.57 1.29 2.59
N THR A 81 -11.65 1.91 3.05
CA THR A 81 -12.97 1.81 2.44
C THR A 81 -12.93 2.34 1.00
N GLU A 82 -12.40 3.54 0.79
CA GLU A 82 -12.32 4.13 -0.55
C GLU A 82 -11.38 3.35 -1.48
N VAL A 83 -10.26 2.80 -0.98
CA VAL A 83 -9.36 1.93 -1.77
C VAL A 83 -10.11 0.68 -2.27
N LEU A 84 -10.88 0.03 -1.40
CA LEU A 84 -11.66 -1.16 -1.75
C LEU A 84 -12.80 -0.81 -2.72
N MET A 85 -13.45 0.34 -2.55
CA MET A 85 -14.50 0.81 -3.46
C MET A 85 -13.95 1.05 -4.87
N LEU A 86 -12.81 1.73 -5.00
CA LEU A 86 -12.13 1.91 -6.29
C LEU A 86 -11.77 0.57 -6.93
N ALA A 87 -11.34 -0.42 -6.13
CA ALA A 87 -10.98 -1.73 -6.66
C ALA A 87 -12.18 -2.54 -7.17
N LEU A 88 -13.38 -2.32 -6.60
CA LEU A 88 -14.62 -2.88 -7.13
C LEU A 88 -15.02 -2.26 -8.47
N GLU A 89 -14.74 -0.96 -8.67
CA GLU A 89 -14.95 -0.25 -9.93
C GLU A 89 -13.88 -0.62 -10.97
N LEU A 90 -12.65 -0.84 -10.54
CA LEU A 90 -11.48 -1.15 -11.36
C LEU A 90 -11.06 -2.60 -11.16
N ARG A 91 -11.84 -3.52 -11.73
CA ARG A 91 -11.69 -4.98 -11.50
C ARG A 91 -10.31 -5.54 -11.87
N ASP A 92 -9.60 -4.91 -12.81
CA ASP A 92 -8.25 -5.30 -13.23
C ASP A 92 -7.13 -4.58 -12.44
N SER A 93 -7.46 -3.96 -11.32
CA SER A 93 -6.49 -3.35 -10.40
C SER A 93 -5.94 -4.35 -9.38
N VAL A 94 -4.88 -3.95 -8.69
CA VAL A 94 -4.36 -4.59 -7.47
C VAL A 94 -4.32 -3.54 -6.36
N VAL A 95 -4.85 -3.85 -5.18
CA VAL A 95 -4.77 -2.94 -4.04
C VAL A 95 -3.53 -3.20 -3.18
N ILE A 96 -2.91 -2.15 -2.64
CA ILE A 96 -1.85 -2.26 -1.63
C ILE A 96 -2.43 -1.87 -0.26
N LEU A 97 -2.52 -2.86 0.64
CA LEU A 97 -3.11 -2.74 1.97
C LEU A 97 -2.22 -3.46 2.99
N ASP A 98 -1.97 -2.83 4.14
CA ASP A 98 -1.25 -3.48 5.26
C ASP A 98 -2.15 -3.91 6.41
N ASP A 99 -3.37 -3.38 6.49
CA ASP A 99 -4.31 -3.75 7.53
C ASP A 99 -4.92 -5.15 7.34
N ASP A 100 -5.01 -5.92 8.42
CA ASP A 100 -5.49 -7.30 8.41
C ASP A 100 -7.00 -7.39 8.09
N LEU A 101 -7.81 -6.47 8.62
CA LEU A 101 -9.23 -6.42 8.31
C LEU A 101 -9.43 -6.03 6.84
N ALA A 102 -8.76 -4.98 6.36
CA ALA A 102 -8.84 -4.56 4.96
C ALA A 102 -8.43 -5.69 3.99
N ARG A 103 -7.37 -6.45 4.31
CA ARG A 103 -6.96 -7.65 3.55
C ARG A 103 -8.00 -8.76 3.56
N ARG A 104 -8.64 -9.02 4.70
CA ARG A 104 -9.74 -10.01 4.79
C ARG A 104 -10.93 -9.61 3.94
N VAL A 105 -11.30 -8.33 3.95
CA VAL A 105 -12.39 -7.80 3.13
C VAL A 105 -12.04 -7.88 1.64
N ALA A 106 -10.82 -7.47 1.25
CA ALA A 106 -10.34 -7.62 -0.12
C ALA A 106 -10.43 -9.08 -0.59
N LYS A 107 -10.00 -10.03 0.25
CA LYS A 107 -10.11 -11.47 -0.04
C LYS A 107 -11.56 -11.94 -0.20
N ALA A 108 -12.46 -11.52 0.69
CA ALA A 108 -13.88 -11.88 0.62
C ALA A 108 -14.54 -11.36 -0.67
N LEU A 109 -14.15 -10.16 -1.11
CA LEU A 109 -14.61 -9.53 -2.34
C LEU A 109 -13.86 -10.00 -3.60
N LYS A 110 -12.92 -10.94 -3.47
CA LYS A 110 -12.06 -11.44 -4.56
C LYS A 110 -11.25 -10.34 -5.25
N ILE A 111 -10.92 -9.28 -4.50
CA ILE A 111 -10.02 -8.21 -4.94
C ILE A 111 -8.58 -8.71 -4.80
N ARG A 112 -7.81 -8.58 -5.88
CA ARG A 112 -6.37 -8.86 -5.84
C ARG A 112 -5.70 -7.80 -4.96
N HIS A 113 -4.95 -8.26 -3.97
CA HIS A 113 -4.28 -7.38 -3.03
C HIS A 113 -2.86 -7.85 -2.72
N THR A 114 -2.04 -6.89 -2.33
CA THR A 114 -0.72 -7.07 -1.75
C THR A 114 -0.57 -6.08 -0.58
N GLY A 115 0.61 -5.98 0.01
CA GLY A 115 0.95 -4.88 0.91
C GLY A 115 2.43 -4.55 0.82
N THR A 116 2.93 -3.74 1.77
CA THR A 116 4.31 -3.22 1.75
C THR A 116 5.35 -4.32 1.56
N LEU A 117 5.26 -5.41 2.33
CA LEU A 117 6.20 -6.54 2.22
C LEU A 117 6.15 -7.23 0.85
N GLY A 118 4.95 -7.33 0.25
CA GLY A 118 4.79 -7.91 -1.08
C GLY A 118 5.40 -7.01 -2.16
N VAL A 119 5.22 -5.70 -2.05
CA VAL A 119 5.85 -4.71 -2.93
C VAL A 119 7.38 -4.80 -2.84
N LEU A 120 7.94 -4.92 -1.63
CA LEU A 120 9.38 -5.09 -1.45
C LEU A 120 9.89 -6.39 -2.09
N LEU A 121 9.17 -7.51 -1.93
CA LEU A 121 9.49 -8.77 -2.59
C LEU A 121 9.47 -8.66 -4.11
N ASP A 122 8.47 -7.98 -4.67
CA ASP A 122 8.37 -7.75 -6.11
C ASP A 122 9.48 -6.83 -6.61
N ALA A 123 9.85 -5.81 -5.83
CA ALA A 123 11.01 -4.96 -6.11
C ALA A 123 12.32 -5.76 -6.13
N LYS A 124 12.52 -6.72 -5.21
CA LYS A 124 13.67 -7.62 -5.24
C LYS A 124 13.66 -8.50 -6.49
N ARG A 125 12.53 -9.12 -6.83
CA ARG A 125 12.39 -9.97 -8.03
C ARG A 125 12.69 -9.20 -9.31
N ALA A 126 12.33 -7.92 -9.36
CA ALA A 126 12.63 -7.02 -10.46
C ALA A 126 14.07 -6.47 -10.46
N GLY A 127 14.92 -6.85 -9.49
CA GLY A 127 16.29 -6.37 -9.37
C GLY A 127 16.43 -4.92 -8.90
N LEU A 128 15.34 -4.31 -8.40
CA LEU A 128 15.34 -2.93 -7.89
C LEU A 128 15.94 -2.83 -6.49
N VAL A 129 15.96 -3.95 -5.75
CA VAL A 129 16.50 -4.06 -4.40
C VAL A 129 17.38 -5.30 -4.30
N PRO A 130 18.63 -5.18 -3.80
CA PRO A 130 19.52 -6.33 -3.68
C PRO A 130 19.18 -7.23 -2.49
N LYS A 131 18.74 -6.65 -1.36
CA LYS A 131 18.44 -7.36 -0.11
C LYS A 131 17.21 -6.81 0.60
N ILE A 132 16.42 -7.69 1.19
CA ILE A 132 15.19 -7.40 1.91
C ILE A 132 15.43 -7.33 3.41
N ALA A 133 16.35 -8.14 3.97
CA ALA A 133 16.59 -8.16 5.41
C ALA A 133 16.84 -6.77 6.04
N PRO A 134 17.67 -5.88 5.45
CA PRO A 134 17.89 -4.54 6.00
C PRO A 134 16.64 -3.65 5.96
N LEU A 135 15.78 -3.83 4.94
CA LEU A 135 14.52 -3.09 4.85
C LEU A 135 13.52 -3.56 5.91
N LEU A 136 13.51 -4.86 6.23
CA LEU A 136 12.70 -5.38 7.34
C LEU A 136 13.18 -4.85 8.69
N ASP A 137 14.50 -4.72 8.91
CA ASP A 137 15.04 -4.11 10.12
C ASP A 137 14.63 -2.64 10.27
N GLN A 138 14.63 -1.88 9.16
CA GLN A 138 14.16 -0.50 9.15
C GLN A 138 12.65 -0.42 9.41
N LEU A 139 11.84 -1.32 8.83
CA LEU A 139 10.40 -1.39 9.12
C LEU A 139 10.13 -1.65 10.60
N ASP A 140 10.86 -2.57 11.22
CA ASP A 140 10.74 -2.85 12.66
C ASP A 140 11.08 -1.60 13.49
N ALA A 141 12.12 -0.86 13.12
CA ALA A 141 12.48 0.41 13.77
C ALA A 141 11.42 1.51 13.58
N LEU A 142 10.70 1.50 12.45
CA LEU A 142 9.55 2.37 12.16
C LEU A 142 8.25 1.88 12.83
N ARG A 143 8.31 0.83 13.67
CA ARG A 143 7.16 0.20 14.34
C ARG A 143 6.12 -0.37 13.39
N PHE A 144 6.53 -0.76 12.19
CA PHE A 144 5.71 -1.59 11.31
C PHE A 144 5.37 -2.90 12.02
N ARG A 145 4.08 -3.26 12.08
CA ARG A 145 3.66 -4.50 12.76
C ARG A 145 4.02 -5.71 11.90
N LEU A 146 5.15 -6.34 12.21
CA LEU A 146 5.61 -7.56 11.55
C LEU A 146 5.73 -8.71 12.55
N ALA A 147 4.91 -9.74 12.39
CA ALA A 147 5.04 -10.95 13.19
C ALA A 147 6.33 -11.72 12.81
N PRO A 148 7.05 -12.35 13.76
CA PRO A 148 8.30 -13.06 13.47
C PRO A 148 8.18 -14.14 12.40
N HIS A 149 7.05 -14.86 12.36
CA HIS A 149 6.79 -15.88 11.34
C HIS A 149 6.62 -15.25 9.94
N THR A 150 5.98 -14.09 9.84
CA THR A 150 5.85 -13.33 8.60
C THR A 150 7.21 -12.84 8.12
N ARG A 151 8.05 -12.31 9.03
CA ARG A 151 9.43 -11.92 8.71
C ARG A 151 10.22 -13.07 8.11
N ALA A 152 10.21 -14.23 8.77
CA ALA A 152 10.91 -15.42 8.29
C ALA A 152 10.38 -15.90 6.92
N ALA A 153 9.06 -15.85 6.71
CA ALA A 153 8.46 -16.19 5.43
C ALA A 153 8.89 -15.23 4.31
N VAL A 154 8.95 -13.93 4.59
CA VAL A 154 9.41 -12.92 3.61
C VAL A 154 10.89 -13.14 3.26
N LEU A 155 11.77 -13.39 4.24
CA LEU A 155 13.18 -13.69 3.97
C LEU A 155 13.34 -14.96 3.11
N LYS A 156 12.62 -16.03 3.45
CA LYS A 156 12.60 -17.26 2.65
C LYS A 156 12.14 -17.01 1.21
N LEU A 157 11.08 -16.22 1.01
CA LEU A 157 10.60 -15.84 -0.33
C LEU A 157 11.58 -14.94 -1.09
N ALA A 158 12.41 -14.18 -0.37
CA ALA A 158 13.48 -13.37 -0.93
C ALA A 158 14.74 -14.21 -1.24
N GLY A 159 14.86 -15.44 -0.75
CA GLY A 159 16.10 -16.22 -0.84
C GLY A 159 17.22 -15.68 0.06
N GLU A 160 16.85 -15.11 1.21
CA GLU A 160 17.75 -14.63 2.27
C GLU A 160 17.58 -15.45 3.56
#